data_AF-A0A535SUF7-F1
#
_entry.id   AF-A0A535SUF7-F1
#
_cell.length_a   1.000
_cell.length_b   1.000
_cell.length_c   1.000
_cell.angle_alpha   90.00
_cell.angle_beta   90.00
_cell.angle_gamma   90.00
#
_symmetry.space_group_name_H-M   'P 1'
#
loop_
_entity.id
_entity.type
_entity.pdbx_description
1 polymer ?
#
loop_
_entity_poly.entity_id
_entity_poly.type
_entity_poly.pdbx_seq_one_letter_code
_entity_poly.pdbx_strand_id
1 'polypeptide(L)'
;MQWVVATAAFFASAVEFVEAFTIVLVVGVTVNWRSALLGALAAAATLALLVATLGVALVQWVPIDALRLVIGILLLLFGLKWLKNAILRYSGLKARHDEEAIYEQNRAELRARGAIDASSSRFNLFGFLLSYKSVLLEGLEVAFIVITFGVSAETSTVSRSSGIASAALGALLAGLLVIVVGAFSRVPLSKVPENTLKFIVGIMLTTFGTFWTGEGFSVE
;
A
#
# COMPACT_ATOMS: atom_id res chain seq x y z
N MET A 1 -12.41 -1.87 -19.96
CA MET A 1 -12.36 -1.19 -18.65
C MET A 1 -11.60 -1.98 -17.59
N GLN A 2 -11.83 -3.30 -17.44
CA GLN A 2 -11.17 -4.13 -16.41
C GLN A 2 -9.62 -4.11 -16.45
N TRP A 3 -9.01 -4.09 -17.64
CA TRP A 3 -7.55 -3.98 -17.77
C TRP A 3 -6.98 -2.65 -17.26
N VAL A 4 -7.72 -1.54 -17.38
CA VAL A 4 -7.30 -0.21 -16.90
C VAL A 4 -7.30 -0.19 -15.38
N VAL A 5 -8.33 -0.78 -14.78
CA VAL A 5 -8.49 -0.95 -13.32
C VAL A 5 -7.37 -1.81 -12.75
N ALA A 6 -7.09 -2.95 -13.37
CA ALA A 6 -5.99 -3.82 -12.96
C ALA A 6 -4.62 -3.12 -13.07
N THR A 7 -4.39 -2.37 -14.15
CA THR A 7 -3.13 -1.64 -14.37
C THR A 7 -2.95 -0.50 -13.36
N ALA A 8 -4.00 0.27 -13.09
CA ALA A 8 -3.98 1.34 -12.10
C ALA A 8 -3.73 0.78 -10.69
N ALA A 9 -4.45 -0.28 -10.31
CA ALA A 9 -4.26 -0.95 -9.03
C ALA A 9 -2.87 -1.58 -8.92
N PHE A 10 -2.32 -2.13 -9.99
CA PHE A 10 -0.96 -2.69 -10.02
C PHE A 10 0.08 -1.61 -9.70
N PHE A 11 0.10 -0.49 -10.44
CA PHE A 11 1.11 0.55 -10.22
C PHE A 11 0.97 1.24 -8.87
N ALA A 12 -0.26 1.49 -8.43
CA ALA A 12 -0.52 2.08 -7.12
C ALA A 12 -0.09 1.14 -5.99
N SER A 13 -0.43 -0.15 -6.08
CA SER A 13 -0.06 -1.13 -5.04
C SER A 13 1.44 -1.45 -5.05
N ALA A 14 2.12 -1.37 -6.20
CA ALA A 14 3.55 -1.67 -6.30
C ALA A 14 4.39 -0.76 -5.39
N VAL A 15 4.01 0.51 -5.24
CA VAL A 15 4.68 1.46 -4.35
C VAL A 15 4.55 1.03 -2.89
N GLU A 16 3.33 0.74 -2.45
CA GLU A 16 3.04 0.28 -1.09
C GLU A 16 3.76 -1.04 -0.75
N PHE A 17 3.82 -1.96 -1.71
CA PHE A 17 4.56 -3.21 -1.53
C PHE A 17 6.06 -2.99 -1.41
N VAL A 18 6.63 -2.00 -2.12
CA VAL A 18 8.06 -1.65 -1.99
C VAL A 18 8.36 -1.14 -0.59
N GLU A 19 7.54 -0.23 -0.06
CA GLU A 19 7.70 0.32 1.30
C GLU A 19 7.58 -0.76 2.38
N ALA A 20 6.53 -1.59 2.30
CA ALA A 20 6.34 -2.71 3.21
C ALA A 20 7.52 -3.70 3.13
N PHE A 21 7.98 -4.02 1.92
CA PHE A 21 9.09 -4.94 1.71
C PHE A 21 10.40 -4.39 2.25
N THR A 22 10.71 -3.10 2.02
CA THR A 22 11.92 -2.46 2.55
C THR A 22 11.98 -2.59 4.06
N ILE A 23 10.88 -2.30 4.78
CA ILE A 23 10.86 -2.40 6.24
C ILE A 23 11.02 -3.85 6.70
N VAL A 24 10.33 -4.81 6.07
CA VAL A 24 10.51 -6.25 6.39
C VAL A 24 11.95 -6.70 6.15
N LEU A 25 12.59 -6.24 5.07
CA LEU A 25 13.99 -6.52 4.77
C LEU A 25 14.93 -5.92 5.82
N VAL A 26 14.72 -4.66 6.22
CA VAL A 26 15.48 -4.02 7.31
C VAL A 26 15.41 -4.88 8.56
N VAL A 27 14.20 -5.25 9.00
CA VAL A 27 13.99 -6.01 10.23
C VAL A 27 14.56 -7.42 10.11
N GLY A 28 14.40 -8.06 8.95
CA GLY A 28 14.94 -9.40 8.70
C GLY A 28 16.47 -9.46 8.80
N VAL A 29 17.16 -8.44 8.24
CA VAL A 29 18.62 -8.35 8.20
C VAL A 29 19.22 -7.84 9.52
N THR A 30 18.51 -7.01 10.28
CA THR A 30 19.04 -6.39 11.51
C THR A 30 18.60 -7.06 12.80
N VAL A 31 17.38 -7.57 12.86
CA VAL A 31 16.81 -8.19 14.07
C VAL A 31 16.82 -9.71 13.90
N ASN A 32 15.87 -10.24 13.11
CA ASN A 32 15.87 -11.63 12.67
C ASN A 32 14.78 -11.87 11.61
N TRP A 33 15.06 -12.78 10.67
CA TRP A 33 14.14 -13.16 9.60
C TRP A 33 12.86 -13.84 10.10
N ARG A 34 12.95 -14.64 11.17
CA ARG A 34 11.79 -15.39 11.70
C ARG A 34 10.68 -14.45 12.19
N SER A 35 11.03 -13.44 12.99
CA SER A 35 10.06 -12.48 13.55
C SER A 35 9.57 -11.51 12.49
N ALA A 36 10.45 -11.08 11.56
CA ALA A 36 10.06 -10.24 10.43
C ALA A 36 9.00 -10.92 9.56
N LEU A 37 9.26 -12.18 9.14
CA LEU A 37 8.33 -12.96 8.32
C LEU A 37 7.04 -13.32 9.08
N LEU A 38 7.13 -13.69 10.36
CA LEU A 38 5.95 -13.94 11.18
C LEU A 38 5.09 -12.68 11.35
N GLY A 39 5.71 -11.51 11.54
CA GLY A 39 5.01 -10.23 11.64
C GLY A 39 4.31 -9.89 10.32
N ALA A 40 5.00 -10.04 9.19
CA ALA A 40 4.44 -9.82 7.87
C ALA A 40 3.28 -10.80 7.56
N LEU A 41 3.43 -12.09 7.86
CA LEU A 41 2.37 -13.10 7.68
C LEU A 41 1.17 -12.84 8.58
N ALA A 42 1.39 -12.48 9.85
CA ALA A 42 0.32 -12.13 10.77
C ALA A 42 -0.45 -10.88 10.31
N ALA A 43 0.26 -9.87 9.78
CA ALA A 43 -0.36 -8.68 9.21
C ALA A 43 -1.16 -9.03 7.95
N ALA A 44 -0.60 -9.84 7.03
CA ALA A 44 -1.30 -10.31 5.85
C ALA A 44 -2.57 -11.11 6.19
N ALA A 45 -2.51 -11.99 7.20
CA ALA A 45 -3.67 -12.72 7.69
C ALA A 45 -4.72 -11.79 8.31
N THR A 46 -4.28 -10.77 9.08
CA THR A 46 -5.17 -9.75 9.65
C THR A 46 -5.86 -8.96 8.53
N LEU A 47 -5.12 -8.53 7.51
CA LEU A 47 -5.66 -7.82 6.34
C LEU A 47 -6.66 -8.68 5.59
N ALA A 48 -6.34 -9.95 5.34
CA ALA A 48 -7.26 -10.87 4.68
C ALA A 48 -8.57 -11.02 5.46
N LEU A 49 -8.49 -11.13 6.79
CA LEU A 49 -9.68 -11.18 7.66
C LEU A 49 -10.47 -9.87 7.60
N LEU A 50 -9.80 -8.71 7.68
CA LEU A 50 -10.45 -7.40 7.59
C LEU A 50 -11.16 -7.22 6.25
N VAL A 51 -10.50 -7.53 5.13
CA VAL A 51 -11.08 -7.42 3.78
C VAL A 51 -12.25 -8.39 3.61
N ALA A 52 -12.12 -9.64 4.06
CA ALA A 52 -13.18 -10.64 3.95
C ALA A 52 -14.42 -10.30 4.80
N THR A 53 -14.24 -9.64 5.94
CA THR A 53 -15.35 -9.28 6.85
C THR A 53 -15.91 -7.89 6.54
N LEU A 54 -15.09 -6.84 6.67
CA LEU A 54 -15.49 -5.45 6.46
C LEU A 54 -15.72 -5.14 4.98
N GLY A 55 -14.91 -5.68 4.07
CA GLY A 55 -15.07 -5.42 2.63
C GLY A 55 -16.38 -5.97 2.08
N VAL A 56 -16.74 -7.20 2.45
CA VAL A 56 -18.03 -7.81 2.07
C VAL A 56 -19.20 -7.06 2.72
N ALA A 57 -19.07 -6.70 4.00
CA ALA A 57 -20.10 -5.94 4.69
C ALA A 57 -20.33 -4.55 4.07
N LEU A 58 -19.26 -3.83 3.71
CA LEU A 58 -19.32 -2.53 3.06
C LEU A 58 -20.06 -2.60 1.72
N VAL A 59 -19.74 -3.59 0.88
CA VAL A 59 -20.34 -3.71 -0.46
C VAL A 59 -21.81 -4.14 -0.40
N GLN A 60 -22.20 -4.95 0.58
CA GLN A 60 -23.57 -5.48 0.68
C GLN A 60 -24.54 -4.53 1.39
N TRP A 61 -24.09 -3.78 2.39
CA TRP A 61 -24.98 -3.06 3.30
C TRP A 61 -24.91 -1.53 3.17
N VAL A 62 -23.89 -0.98 2.49
CA VAL A 62 -23.73 0.48 2.36
C VAL A 62 -24.26 0.98 1.01
N PRO A 63 -25.13 2.01 0.99
CA PRO A 63 -25.59 2.64 -0.24
C PRO A 63 -24.44 3.16 -1.10
N ILE A 64 -24.57 3.02 -2.42
CA ILE A 64 -23.50 3.37 -3.36
C ILE A 64 -23.13 4.85 -3.29
N ASP A 65 -24.08 5.74 -3.05
CA ASP A 65 -23.84 7.20 -3.01
C ASP A 65 -23.04 7.59 -1.75
N ALA A 66 -23.37 6.97 -0.60
CA ALA A 66 -22.60 7.14 0.62
C ALA A 66 -21.18 6.59 0.47
N LEU A 67 -21.04 5.42 -0.19
CA LEU A 67 -19.75 4.83 -0.47
C LEU A 67 -18.92 5.72 -1.41
N ARG A 68 -19.54 6.28 -2.46
CA ARG A 68 -18.91 7.21 -3.41
C ARG A 68 -18.43 8.47 -2.72
N LEU A 69 -19.24 9.07 -1.86
CA LEU A 69 -18.89 10.26 -1.12
C LEU A 69 -17.71 10.00 -0.17
N VAL A 70 -17.81 8.97 0.67
CA VAL A 70 -16.78 8.66 1.68
C VAL A 70 -15.46 8.28 1.00
N ILE A 71 -15.49 7.38 0.02
CA ILE A 71 -14.29 6.98 -0.71
C ILE A 71 -13.76 8.16 -1.53
N GLY A 72 -14.61 8.97 -2.16
CA GLY A 72 -14.21 10.17 -2.89
C GLY A 72 -13.42 11.13 -2.03
N ILE A 73 -13.90 11.40 -0.80
CA ILE A 73 -13.20 12.25 0.18
C ILE A 73 -11.87 11.60 0.60
N LEU A 74 -11.86 10.29 0.91
CA LEU A 74 -10.62 9.60 1.27
C LEU A 74 -9.59 9.69 0.15
N LEU A 75 -10.00 9.48 -1.10
CA LEU A 75 -9.13 9.59 -2.27
C LEU A 75 -8.59 10.99 -2.48
N LEU A 76 -9.40 12.03 -2.24
CA LEU A 76 -8.92 13.40 -2.24
C LEU A 76 -7.86 13.62 -1.17
N LEU A 77 -8.07 13.13 0.06
CA LEU A 77 -7.12 13.30 1.15
C LEU A 77 -5.79 12.58 0.86
N PHE A 78 -5.84 11.32 0.42
CA PHE A 78 -4.65 10.54 0.06
C PHE A 78 -3.96 11.10 -1.18
N GLY A 79 -4.73 11.35 -2.24
CA GLY A 79 -4.25 11.93 -3.49
C GLY A 79 -3.57 13.27 -3.27
N LEU A 80 -4.19 14.18 -2.50
CA LEU A 80 -3.60 15.48 -2.19
C LEU A 80 -2.38 15.37 -1.28
N LYS A 81 -2.39 14.46 -0.28
CA LYS A 81 -1.21 14.19 0.56
C LYS A 81 -0.02 13.77 -0.31
N TRP A 82 -0.24 12.82 -1.21
CA TRP A 82 0.80 12.30 -2.10
C TRP A 82 1.24 13.35 -3.11
N LEU A 83 0.30 14.02 -3.78
CA LEU A 83 0.56 15.05 -4.77
C LEU A 83 1.32 16.23 -4.17
N LYS A 84 0.90 16.73 -2.99
CA LYS A 84 1.62 17.78 -2.25
C LYS A 84 3.05 17.35 -1.97
N ASN A 85 3.23 16.16 -1.41
CA ASN A 85 4.56 15.65 -1.08
C ASN A 85 5.42 15.48 -2.33
N ALA A 86 4.86 14.97 -3.42
CA ALA A 86 5.57 14.80 -4.68
C ALA A 86 5.99 16.16 -5.27
N ILE A 87 5.08 17.13 -5.34
CA ILE A 87 5.38 18.48 -5.84
C ILE A 87 6.51 19.13 -5.01
N LEU A 88 6.43 19.06 -3.68
CA LEU A 88 7.49 19.58 -2.80
C LEU A 88 8.85 18.89 -3.04
N ARG A 89 8.86 17.60 -3.38
CA ARG A 89 10.09 16.86 -3.71
C ARG A 89 10.63 17.21 -5.10
N TYR A 90 9.77 17.45 -6.09
CA TYR A 90 10.19 17.91 -7.42
C TYR A 90 10.67 19.35 -7.42
N SER A 91 10.10 20.20 -6.56
CA SER A 91 10.51 21.60 -6.39
C SER A 91 11.75 21.78 -5.52
N GLY A 92 12.35 20.69 -5.01
CA GLY A 92 13.53 20.72 -4.15
C GLY A 92 13.29 21.22 -2.72
N LEU A 93 12.02 21.47 -2.33
CA LEU A 93 11.64 21.93 -0.99
C LEU A 93 11.54 20.79 0.04
N LYS A 94 11.57 19.54 -0.43
CA LYS A 94 11.58 18.33 0.39
C LYS A 94 12.56 17.32 -0.21
N ALA A 95 13.32 16.62 0.64
CA ALA A 95 14.23 15.58 0.18
C ALA A 95 13.47 14.47 -0.57
N ARG A 96 14.07 13.95 -1.64
CA ARG A 96 13.52 12.81 -2.37
C ARG A 96 13.41 11.60 -1.45
N HIS A 97 12.33 10.84 -1.58
CA HIS A 97 12.24 9.58 -0.83
C HIS A 97 13.26 8.65 -1.45
N ASP A 98 14.17 8.21 -0.59
CA ASP A 98 15.24 7.31 -0.93
C ASP A 98 15.11 6.13 0.03
N GLU A 99 14.59 5.04 -0.51
CA GLU A 99 14.40 3.77 0.20
C GLU A 99 15.73 3.23 0.75
N GLU A 100 16.85 3.52 0.09
CA GLU A 100 18.18 3.12 0.55
C GLU A 100 18.59 3.91 1.80
N ALA A 101 18.37 5.23 1.78
CA ALA A 101 18.62 6.07 2.95
C ALA A 101 17.71 5.70 4.14
N ILE A 102 16.42 5.40 3.88
CA ILE A 102 15.47 4.96 4.92
C ILE A 102 15.88 3.59 5.47
N TYR A 103 16.29 2.68 4.59
CA TYR A 103 16.84 1.39 4.98
C TYR A 103 18.05 1.57 5.89
N GLU A 104 19.02 2.39 5.50
CA GLU A 104 20.22 2.65 6.30
C GLU A 104 19.93 3.34 7.64
N GLN A 105 19.05 4.34 7.67
CA GLN A 105 18.63 5.01 8.90
C GLN A 105 17.94 4.05 9.85
N ASN A 106 16.95 3.29 9.37
CA ASN A 106 16.27 2.29 10.19
C ASN A 106 17.26 1.22 10.66
N ARG A 107 18.21 0.79 9.82
CA ARG A 107 19.27 -0.12 10.26
C ARG A 107 20.14 0.47 11.37
N ALA A 108 20.52 1.74 11.26
CA ALA A 108 21.33 2.42 12.26
C ALA A 108 20.57 2.59 13.58
N GLU A 109 19.30 2.98 13.55
CA GLU A 109 18.45 3.09 14.74
C GLU A 109 18.27 1.74 15.44
N LEU A 110 18.02 0.67 14.67
CA LEU A 110 17.87 -0.68 15.20
C LEU A 110 19.17 -1.19 15.84
N ARG A 111 20.33 -0.89 15.24
CA ARG A 111 21.64 -1.18 15.84
C ARG A 111 21.88 -0.38 17.12
N ALA A 112 21.55 0.92 17.12
CA ALA A 112 21.74 1.81 18.26
C ALA A 112 20.87 1.42 19.47
N ARG A 113 19.68 0.87 19.23
CA ARG A 113 18.79 0.33 20.26
C ARG A 113 19.25 -1.00 20.86
N GLY A 114 20.43 -1.50 20.48
CA GLY A 114 20.97 -2.73 21.04
C GLY A 114 20.26 -3.98 20.54
N ALA A 115 19.66 -3.98 19.34
CA ALA A 115 19.18 -5.19 18.68
C ALA A 115 20.32 -6.12 18.20
N ILE A 116 21.48 -6.05 18.87
CA ILE A 116 22.63 -6.92 18.68
C ILE A 116 22.35 -8.18 19.49
N ASP A 117 21.48 -9.02 18.97
CA ASP A 117 21.46 -10.45 19.27
C ASP A 117 21.05 -11.20 18.00
N ALA A 118 21.77 -10.91 16.90
CA ALA A 118 21.73 -11.68 15.66
C ALA A 118 22.06 -13.18 15.87
N SER A 119 22.49 -13.55 17.08
CA SER A 119 22.82 -14.92 17.49
C SER A 119 21.71 -15.64 18.28
N SER A 120 20.64 -14.97 18.73
CA SER A 120 19.56 -15.68 19.41
C SER A 120 18.50 -16.10 18.40
N SER A 121 18.39 -17.40 18.14
CA SER A 121 17.32 -18.06 17.38
C SER A 121 15.91 -17.86 17.97
N ARG A 122 15.78 -16.98 18.98
CA ARG A 122 14.57 -16.69 19.73
C ARG A 122 13.76 -15.59 19.04
N PHE A 123 12.45 -15.75 19.14
CA PHE A 123 11.47 -14.79 18.68
C PHE A 123 11.73 -13.40 19.31
N ASN A 124 11.75 -12.36 18.48
CA ASN A 124 11.91 -10.98 18.91
C ASN A 124 10.60 -10.22 18.65
N LEU A 125 9.87 -9.94 19.74
CA LEU A 125 8.57 -9.27 19.68
C LEU A 125 8.65 -7.90 19.02
N PHE A 126 9.75 -7.17 19.21
CA PHE A 126 9.91 -5.84 18.64
C PHE A 126 10.05 -5.91 17.11
N GLY A 127 10.87 -6.83 16.59
CA GLY A 127 10.96 -7.09 15.14
C GLY A 127 9.62 -7.55 14.56
N PHE A 128 8.93 -8.45 15.26
CA PHE A 128 7.58 -8.88 14.89
C PHE A 128 6.60 -7.70 14.78
N LEU A 129 6.50 -6.86 15.82
CA LEU A 129 5.56 -5.74 15.85
C LEU A 129 5.88 -4.66 14.83
N LEU A 130 7.16 -4.39 14.58
CA LEU A 130 7.58 -3.41 13.59
C LEU A 130 7.21 -3.84 12.16
N SER A 131 7.53 -5.09 11.80
CA SER A 131 7.12 -5.66 10.52
C SER A 131 5.60 -5.80 10.41
N TYR A 132 4.92 -6.21 11.49
CA TYR A 132 3.47 -6.30 11.52
C TYR A 132 2.81 -4.93 11.27
N LYS A 133 3.23 -3.89 12.00
CA LYS A 133 2.64 -2.55 11.87
C LYS A 133 2.86 -1.98 10.47
N SER A 134 4.06 -2.12 9.93
CA SER A 134 4.38 -1.63 8.59
C SER A 134 3.54 -2.34 7.53
N VAL A 135 3.56 -3.68 7.48
CA VAL A 135 2.79 -4.44 6.49
C VAL A 135 1.29 -4.20 6.64
N LEU A 136 0.78 -4.05 7.87
CA LEU A 136 -0.63 -3.73 8.11
C LEU A 136 -1.01 -2.35 7.60
N LEU A 137 -0.16 -1.34 7.81
CA LEU A 137 -0.42 0.03 7.36
C LEU A 137 -0.36 0.15 5.83
N GLU A 138 0.72 -0.28 5.21
CA GLU A 138 0.83 -0.20 3.73
C GLU A 138 -0.20 -1.12 3.06
N GLY A 139 -0.44 -2.30 3.63
CA GLY A 139 -1.45 -3.23 3.12
C GLY A 139 -2.89 -2.71 3.26
N LEU A 140 -3.17 -1.83 4.23
CA LEU A 140 -4.44 -1.11 4.30
C LEU A 140 -4.55 -0.09 3.15
N GLU A 141 -3.49 0.64 2.84
CA GLU A 141 -3.46 1.55 1.69
C GLU A 141 -3.73 0.78 0.37
N VAL A 142 -3.11 -0.41 0.19
CA VAL A 142 -3.41 -1.33 -0.92
C VAL A 142 -4.89 -1.74 -0.95
N ALA A 143 -5.49 -2.08 0.20
CA ALA A 143 -6.90 -2.45 0.26
C ALA A 143 -7.81 -1.28 -0.17
N PHE A 144 -7.50 -0.06 0.24
CA PHE A 144 -8.23 1.13 -0.21
C PHE A 144 -8.11 1.38 -1.71
N ILE A 145 -6.92 1.19 -2.28
CA ILE A 145 -6.67 1.27 -3.73
C ILE A 145 -7.54 0.25 -4.48
N VAL A 146 -7.54 -1.01 -4.04
CA VAL A 146 -8.30 -2.10 -4.67
C VAL A 146 -9.80 -1.83 -4.63
N ILE A 147 -10.33 -1.42 -3.48
CA ILE A 147 -11.75 -1.09 -3.34
C ILE A 147 -12.11 0.09 -4.24
N THR A 148 -11.30 1.14 -4.22
CA THR A 148 -11.52 2.35 -5.03
C THR A 148 -11.62 2.03 -6.51
N PHE A 149 -10.56 1.44 -7.08
CA PHE A 149 -10.52 1.20 -8.51
C PHE A 149 -11.50 0.08 -8.90
N GLY A 150 -11.69 -0.90 -8.01
CA GLY A 150 -12.61 -2.02 -8.23
C GLY A 150 -14.08 -1.60 -8.29
N VAL A 151 -14.52 -0.71 -7.42
CA VAL A 151 -15.90 -0.20 -7.41
C VAL A 151 -16.11 0.87 -8.48
N SER A 152 -15.06 1.58 -8.90
CA SER A 152 -15.11 2.58 -9.99
C SER A 152 -15.35 2.00 -11.38
N ALA A 153 -15.17 0.69 -11.55
CA ALA A 153 -15.17 0.07 -12.86
C ALA A 153 -16.56 -0.05 -13.49
N GLU A 154 -17.62 -0.36 -12.71
CA GLU A 154 -18.93 -0.74 -13.25
C GLU A 154 -20.11 -0.48 -12.29
N THR A 155 -21.26 -0.10 -12.83
CA THR A 155 -22.47 0.34 -12.08
C THR A 155 -23.27 -0.82 -11.45
N SER A 156 -23.24 -2.01 -12.06
CA SER A 156 -24.02 -3.19 -11.64
C SER A 156 -23.34 -4.02 -10.54
N THR A 157 -24.09 -4.63 -9.62
CA THR A 157 -23.58 -5.45 -8.50
C THR A 157 -22.72 -6.64 -8.94
N VAL A 158 -23.17 -7.39 -9.96
CA VAL A 158 -22.43 -8.53 -10.55
C VAL A 158 -21.11 -8.08 -11.19
N SER A 159 -21.11 -6.87 -11.73
CA SER A 159 -19.93 -6.28 -12.35
C SER A 159 -18.94 -5.70 -11.35
N ARG A 160 -19.41 -5.20 -10.20
CA ARG A 160 -18.53 -4.72 -9.11
C ARG A 160 -17.65 -5.82 -8.55
N SER A 161 -18.16 -7.03 -8.39
CA SER A 161 -17.32 -8.18 -8.01
C SER A 161 -16.22 -8.44 -9.03
N SER A 162 -16.51 -8.29 -10.33
CA SER A 162 -15.53 -8.44 -11.41
C SER A 162 -14.48 -7.31 -11.40
N GLY A 163 -14.90 -6.07 -11.13
CA GLY A 163 -14.00 -4.93 -10.98
C GLY A 163 -13.05 -5.07 -9.80
N ILE A 164 -13.57 -5.39 -8.61
CA ILE A 164 -12.77 -5.64 -7.40
C ILE A 164 -11.82 -6.83 -7.62
N ALA A 165 -12.28 -7.91 -8.26
CA ALA A 165 -11.42 -9.04 -8.60
C ALA A 165 -10.28 -8.63 -9.54
N SER A 166 -10.55 -7.79 -10.55
CA SER A 166 -9.52 -7.29 -11.46
C SER A 166 -8.49 -6.38 -10.77
N ALA A 167 -8.94 -5.51 -9.86
CA ALA A 167 -8.07 -4.66 -9.06
C ALA A 167 -7.22 -5.48 -8.06
N ALA A 168 -7.84 -6.47 -7.41
CA ALA A 168 -7.15 -7.39 -6.51
C ALA A 168 -6.11 -8.22 -7.26
N LEU A 169 -6.41 -8.70 -8.47
CA LEU A 169 -5.42 -9.37 -9.33
C LEU A 169 -4.26 -8.44 -9.67
N GLY A 170 -4.53 -7.17 -10.01
CA GLY A 170 -3.49 -6.17 -10.24
C GLY A 170 -2.59 -5.98 -9.02
N ALA A 171 -3.17 -5.82 -7.84
CA ALA A 171 -2.43 -5.69 -6.58
C ALA A 171 -1.61 -6.96 -6.25
N LEU A 172 -2.19 -8.16 -6.43
CA LEU A 172 -1.50 -9.43 -6.21
C LEU A 172 -0.29 -9.58 -7.13
N LEU A 173 -0.43 -9.25 -8.42
CA LEU A 173 0.68 -9.28 -9.37
C LEU A 173 1.78 -8.29 -9.01
N ALA A 174 1.41 -7.10 -8.53
CA ALA A 174 2.38 -6.10 -8.04
C ALA A 174 3.15 -6.64 -6.83
N GLY A 175 2.46 -7.18 -5.83
CA GLY A 175 3.09 -7.76 -4.64
C GLY A 175 4.01 -8.93 -4.98
N LEU A 176 3.57 -9.84 -5.86
CA LEU A 176 4.38 -10.97 -6.32
C LEU A 176 5.64 -10.49 -7.04
N LEU A 177 5.51 -9.50 -7.94
CA LEU A 177 6.65 -8.90 -8.63
C LEU A 177 7.63 -8.28 -7.64
N VAL A 178 7.16 -7.49 -6.67
CA VAL A 178 8.02 -6.85 -5.66
C VAL A 178 8.74 -7.89 -4.82
N ILE A 179 8.06 -8.93 -4.36
CA ILE A 179 8.67 -10.02 -3.58
C ILE A 179 9.74 -10.73 -4.41
N VAL A 180 9.46 -11.06 -5.68
CA VAL A 180 10.42 -11.73 -6.56
C VAL A 180 11.65 -10.84 -6.81
N VAL A 181 11.44 -9.60 -7.24
CA VAL A 181 12.55 -8.67 -7.54
C VAL A 181 13.35 -8.36 -6.27
N GLY A 182 12.68 -8.18 -5.14
CA GLY A 182 13.31 -7.94 -3.84
C GLY A 182 14.14 -9.14 -3.35
N ALA A 183 13.63 -10.37 -3.53
CA ALA A 183 14.35 -11.59 -3.18
C ALA A 183 15.64 -11.77 -4.01
N PHE A 184 15.61 -11.41 -5.29
CA PHE A 184 16.80 -11.45 -6.15
C PHE A 184 17.78 -10.31 -5.86
N SER A 185 17.28 -9.11 -5.52
CA SER A 185 18.12 -7.92 -5.38
C SER A 185 18.83 -7.85 -4.02
N ARG A 186 18.31 -8.47 -2.95
CA ARG A 186 18.86 -8.47 -1.57
C ARG A 186 19.21 -7.09 -0.99
N VAL A 187 18.79 -6.02 -1.65
CA VAL A 187 19.03 -4.60 -1.38
C VAL A 187 17.66 -3.91 -1.49
N PRO A 188 17.37 -2.84 -0.71
CA PRO A 188 16.18 -2.01 -0.92
C PRO A 188 16.01 -1.67 -2.40
N LEU A 189 14.77 -1.62 -2.89
CA LEU A 189 14.45 -1.41 -4.30
C LEU A 189 14.66 0.07 -4.70
N SER A 190 15.88 0.59 -4.51
CA SER A 190 16.27 1.99 -4.72
C SER A 190 16.17 2.46 -6.19
N LYS A 191 15.94 1.53 -7.12
CA LYS A 191 15.71 1.81 -8.55
C LYS A 191 14.25 2.06 -8.90
N VAL A 192 13.29 1.85 -8.00
CA VAL A 192 11.88 2.12 -8.28
C VAL A 192 11.66 3.64 -8.21
N PRO A 193 11.12 4.28 -9.27
CA PRO A 193 10.90 5.73 -9.29
C PRO A 193 9.66 6.10 -8.47
N GLU A 194 9.69 5.83 -7.16
CA GLU A 194 8.59 5.99 -6.22
C GLU A 194 8.02 7.41 -6.23
N ASN A 195 8.87 8.43 -6.25
CA ASN A 195 8.42 9.82 -6.30
C ASN A 195 7.57 10.11 -7.55
N THR A 196 7.94 9.51 -8.70
CA THR A 196 7.17 9.63 -9.95
C THR A 196 5.87 8.83 -9.86
N LEU A 197 5.91 7.63 -9.29
CA LEU A 197 4.72 6.81 -9.10
C LEU A 197 3.72 7.48 -8.15
N LYS A 198 4.16 7.97 -6.97
CA LYS A 198 3.30 8.71 -6.03
C LYS A 198 2.77 10.02 -6.64
N PHE A 199 3.49 10.65 -7.55
CA PHE A 199 2.98 11.79 -8.31
C PHE A 199 1.86 11.38 -9.26
N ILE A 200 2.09 10.38 -10.11
CA ILE A 200 1.11 9.89 -11.09
C ILE A 200 -0.13 9.35 -10.36
N VAL A 201 0.06 8.50 -9.36
CA VAL A 201 -1.00 7.95 -8.54
C VAL A 201 -1.70 9.07 -7.77
N GLY A 202 -0.97 10.04 -7.23
CA GLY A 202 -1.56 11.22 -6.58
C GLY A 202 -2.48 12.01 -7.51
N ILE A 203 -2.11 12.20 -8.78
CA ILE A 203 -2.99 12.79 -9.80
C ILE A 203 -4.22 11.91 -10.01
N MET A 204 -4.03 10.60 -10.22
CA MET A 204 -5.15 9.68 -10.44
C MET A 204 -6.13 9.69 -9.27
N LEU A 205 -5.66 9.54 -8.03
CA LEU A 205 -6.48 9.56 -6.82
C LEU A 205 -7.20 10.91 -6.65
N THR A 206 -6.54 12.03 -6.93
CA THR A 206 -7.18 13.36 -6.82
C THR A 206 -8.27 13.53 -7.87
N THR A 207 -8.03 13.10 -9.12
CA THR A 207 -9.03 13.13 -10.19
C THR A 207 -10.23 12.24 -9.87
N PHE A 208 -9.99 10.97 -9.51
CA PHE A 208 -11.05 10.04 -9.14
C PHE A 208 -11.80 10.49 -7.89
N GLY A 209 -11.08 10.98 -6.88
CA GLY A 209 -11.67 11.50 -5.65
C GLY A 209 -12.58 12.71 -5.89
N THR A 210 -12.18 13.62 -6.78
CA THR A 210 -13.00 14.77 -7.18
C THR A 210 -14.29 14.29 -7.86
N PHE A 211 -14.16 13.39 -8.84
CA PHE A 211 -15.29 12.84 -9.58
C PHE A 211 -16.27 12.10 -8.65
N TRP A 212 -15.77 11.21 -7.78
CA TRP A 212 -16.61 10.45 -6.85
C TRP A 212 -17.28 11.31 -5.78
N THR A 213 -16.60 12.36 -5.32
CA THR A 213 -17.20 13.31 -4.38
C THR A 213 -18.35 14.07 -5.05
N GLY A 214 -18.19 14.49 -6.31
CA GLY A 214 -19.24 15.14 -7.10
C GLY A 214 -20.46 14.23 -7.32
N GLU A 215 -20.22 12.99 -7.78
CA GLU A 215 -21.26 11.96 -7.93
C GLU A 215 -21.99 11.66 -6.61
N GLY A 216 -21.26 11.62 -5.48
CA GLY A 216 -21.83 11.41 -4.15
C GLY A 216 -22.73 12.56 -3.67
N PHE A 217 -22.54 13.78 -4.19
CA PHE A 217 -23.43 14.92 -3.96
C PHE A 217 -24.53 15.06 -5.02
N SER A 218 -24.64 14.11 -5.96
CA SER A 218 -25.56 14.17 -7.10
C SER A 218 -25.38 15.42 -7.97
N VAL A 219 -24.15 15.94 -8.04
CA VAL A 219 -23.77 17.03 -8.94
C VAL A 219 -23.45 16.39 -10.29
N GLU A 220 -24.38 16.49 -11.25
CA GLU A 220 -24.19 16.07 -12.65
C GLU A 220 -23.27 17.02 -13.44
#